data_AF-A0A966KVJ2-F1
#
_entry.id   AF-A0A966KVJ2-F1
#
_cell.length_a   1.000
_cell.length_b   1.000
_cell.length_c   1.000
_cell.angle_alpha   90.00
_cell.angle_beta   90.00
_cell.angle_gamma   90.00
#
_symmetry.space_group_name_H-M   'P 1'
#
loop_
_entity.id
_entity.type
_entity.pdbx_description
1 polymer ?
#
loop_
_entity_poly.entity_id
_entity_poly.type
_entity_poly.pdbx_seq_one_letter_code
_entity_poly.pdbx_strand_id
1 'polypeptide(L)' 'YQFVGPELFIPKYFGTGAGVALRKGQTDLKNEINAAIKAIRGNGKYKAINDKYFKFDVYGK' A
#
# COMPACT_ATOMS: atom_id res chain seq x y z
N TYR A 1 -18.07 17.88 -6.27
CA TYR A 1 -17.66 16.76 -7.15
C TYR A 1 -17.96 15.46 -6.44
N GLN A 2 -18.57 14.49 -7.11
CA GLN A 2 -18.81 13.15 -6.57
C GLN A 2 -18.33 12.14 -7.61
N PHE A 3 -17.67 11.08 -7.17
CA PHE A 3 -17.32 9.96 -8.05
C PHE A 3 -18.59 9.32 -8.59
N VAL A 4 -18.66 9.14 -9.91
CA VAL A 4 -19.78 8.51 -10.60
C VAL A 4 -19.29 7.17 -11.15
N GLY A 5 -19.97 6.09 -10.79
CA GLY A 5 -19.64 4.71 -11.21
C GLY A 5 -19.17 3.81 -10.06
N PRO A 6 -19.15 2.49 -10.29
CA PRO A 6 -18.70 1.52 -9.29
C PRO A 6 -17.18 1.60 -9.10
N GLU A 7 -16.74 1.28 -7.88
CA GLU A 7 -15.32 1.07 -7.62
C GLU A 7 -14.83 -0.17 -8.38
N LEU A 8 -13.82 0.02 -9.24
CA LEU A 8 -13.28 -1.06 -10.06
C LEU A 8 -12.06 -1.67 -9.36
N PHE A 9 -12.31 -2.63 -8.46
CA PHE A 9 -11.28 -3.49 -7.90
C PHE A 9 -11.44 -4.90 -8.46
N ILE A 10 -10.84 -5.13 -9.64
CA ILE A 10 -10.87 -6.44 -10.32
C ILE A 10 -9.45 -7.05 -10.27
N PRO A 11 -9.13 -7.90 -9.28
CA PRO A 11 -7.77 -8.41 -9.08
C PRO A 11 -7.16 -9.09 -10.30
N LYS A 12 -8.01 -9.73 -11.12
CA LYS A 12 -7.61 -10.35 -12.40
C LYS A 12 -6.92 -9.36 -13.35
N TYR A 13 -7.35 -8.11 -13.35
CA TYR A 13 -6.86 -7.07 -14.27
C TYR A 13 -5.90 -6.09 -13.59
N PHE A 14 -6.12 -5.76 -12.31
CA PHE A 14 -5.36 -4.71 -11.61
C PHE A 14 -4.36 -5.24 -10.57
N GLY A 15 -4.34 -6.55 -10.32
CA GLY A 15 -3.52 -7.12 -9.26
C GLY A 15 -4.06 -6.81 -7.87
N THR A 16 -3.23 -7.03 -6.84
CA THR A 16 -3.60 -6.81 -5.44
C THR A 16 -2.81 -5.64 -4.86
N GLY A 17 -3.52 -4.56 -4.57
CA GLY A 17 -2.96 -3.39 -3.88
C GLY A 17 -1.78 -2.75 -4.61
N ALA A 18 -0.94 -2.06 -3.84
CA ALA A 18 0.28 -1.41 -4.32
C ALA A 18 1.53 -2.06 -3.68
N GLY A 19 2.65 -2.06 -4.41
CA GLY A 19 3.91 -2.66 -3.95
C GLY A 19 5.15 -1.86 -4.36
N VAL A 20 6.26 -2.09 -3.66
CA VAL A 20 7.57 -1.51 -3.98
C VAL A 20 8.28 -2.42 -4.98
N ALA A 21 8.58 -1.91 -6.17
CA ALA A 21 9.29 -2.67 -7.21
C ALA A 21 10.79 -2.79 -6.88
N LEU A 22 11.35 -3.98 -7.03
CA LEU A 22 12.76 -4.29 -6.78
C LEU A 22 13.34 -5.13 -7.93
N ARG A 23 14.67 -5.14 -8.08
CA ARG A 23 15.32 -6.05 -9.04
C ARG A 23 15.17 -7.49 -8.57
N LYS A 24 15.05 -8.42 -9.53
CA LYS A 24 15.05 -9.85 -9.25
C LYS A 24 16.36 -10.26 -8.58
N GLY A 25 16.29 -11.22 -7.65
CA GLY A 25 17.44 -11.74 -6.90
C GLY A 25 17.81 -10.94 -5.64
N GLN A 26 17.20 -9.77 -5.39
CA GLN A 26 17.49 -8.96 -4.20
C GLN A 26 16.64 -9.39 -2.99
N THR A 27 16.83 -10.62 -2.51
CA THR A 27 16.01 -11.19 -1.42
C THR A 27 16.17 -10.43 -0.09
N ASP A 28 17.40 -10.05 0.27
CA ASP A 28 17.65 -9.37 1.55
C ASP A 28 16.99 -7.99 1.59
N LEU A 29 17.18 -7.20 0.54
CA LEU A 29 16.52 -5.89 0.40
C LEU A 29 14.99 -6.01 0.40
N LYS A 30 14.44 -7.04 -0.25
CA LYS A 30 13.00 -7.32 -0.19
C LYS A 30 12.55 -7.57 1.24
N ASN A 31 13.30 -8.35 2.01
CA ASN A 31 12.95 -8.68 3.39
C ASN A 31 13.05 -7.46 4.31
N GLU A 32 14.09 -6.65 4.16
CA GLU A 32 14.27 -5.40 4.91
C GLU A 32 13.12 -4.42 4.66
N ILE A 33 12.74 -4.23 3.39
CA ILE A 33 11.62 -3.35 3.03
C ILE A 33 10.30 -3.88 3.61
N ASN A 34 10.05 -5.18 3.50
CA ASN A 34 8.85 -5.79 4.08
C ASN A 34 8.79 -5.61 5.61
N ALA A 35 9.92 -5.81 6.31
CA ALA A 35 10.02 -5.60 7.75
C ALA A 35 9.77 -4.13 8.12
N ALA A 36 10.34 -3.19 7.37
CA ALA A 36 10.13 -1.75 7.57
C ALA A 36 8.66 -1.36 7.37
N ILE A 37 8.01 -1.84 6.30
CA ILE A 37 6.59 -1.61 6.05
C ILE A 37 5.74 -2.14 7.21
N LYS A 38 6.01 -3.36 7.69
CA LYS A 38 5.32 -3.93 8.85
C LYS A 38 5.52 -3.08 10.11
N ALA A 39 6.75 -2.61 10.35
CA ALA A 39 7.08 -1.79 11.51
C ALA A 39 6.33 -0.44 11.50
N ILE A 40 6.32 0.28 10.38
CA ILE A 40 5.62 1.58 10.29
C ILE A 40 4.10 1.45 10.40
N ARG A 41 3.55 0.28 10.02
CA ARG A 41 2.13 -0.02 10.20
C ARG A 41 1.80 -0.33 11.65
N GLY A 42 2.64 -1.14 12.32
CA GLY A 42 2.46 -1.49 13.73
C GLY A 42 2.64 -0.33 14.69
N ASN A 43 3.49 0.66 14.35
CA ASN A 43 3.76 1.82 15.22
C ASN A 43 2.94 3.08 14.88
N GLY A 44 1.97 2.98 13.96
CA GLY A 44 1.07 4.09 13.61
C GLY A 44 1.68 5.16 12.68
N LYS A 45 2.98 5.10 12.34
CA LYS A 45 3.58 6.05 11.38
C LYS A 45 2.93 5.99 10.01
N TYR A 46 2.53 4.79 9.56
CA TYR A 46 1.77 4.63 8.32
C TYR A 46 0.49 5.46 8.34
N LYS A 47 -0.27 5.40 9.43
CA LYS A 47 -1.51 6.16 9.58
C LYS A 47 -1.24 7.67 9.52
N ALA A 48 -0.20 8.16 10.21
CA ALA A 48 0.18 9.56 10.16
C ALA A 48 0.52 10.04 8.73
N ILE A 49 1.19 9.20 7.93
CA ILE A 49 1.46 9.49 6.52
C ILE A 49 0.15 9.46 5.71
N ASN A 50 -0.69 8.45 5.90
CA ASN A 50 -1.97 8.33 5.22
C ASN A 50 -2.84 9.57 5.45
N ASP A 51 -3.08 9.94 6.70
CA ASP A 51 -3.97 11.04 7.10
C ASP A 51 -3.48 12.40 6.56
N LYS A 52 -2.18 12.54 6.28
CA LYS A 52 -1.61 13.75 5.68
C LYS A 52 -2.04 13.93 4.22
N TYR A 53 -2.22 12.85 3.47
CA TYR A 53 -2.44 12.91 2.01
C TYR A 53 -3.82 12.42 1.58
N PHE A 54 -4.46 11.57 2.38
CA PHE A 54 -5.73 10.94 2.03
C PHE A 54 -6.76 11.18 3.13
N LYS A 55 -8.00 11.46 2.72
CA LYS A 55 -9.15 11.63 3.63
C LYS A 55 -9.80 10.30 4.04
N PHE A 56 -9.23 9.19 3.61
CA PHE A 56 -9.68 7.82 3.85
C PHE A 56 -8.45 6.91 3.99
N ASP A 57 -8.61 5.67 4.45
CA ASP A 57 -7.51 4.71 4.52
C ASP A 57 -7.19 4.17 3.12
N VAL A 58 -6.07 4.63 2.54
CA VAL A 58 -5.66 4.27 1.18
C VAL A 58 -5.17 2.83 1.08
N TYR A 59 -4.80 2.21 2.19
CA TYR A 59 -4.39 0.81 2.17
C TYR A 59 -5.57 -0.13 1.89
N GLY A 60 -6.79 0.29 2.22
CA GLY A 60 -7.97 -0.56 2.18
C GLY A 60 -8.00 -1.61 3.31
N LYS A 61 -9.11 -2.35 3.39
CA LYS A 61 -9.21 -3.54 4.26
C LYS A 61 -8.46 -4.73 3.68
#